data_AF-A0A1Y4IQZ3-F1
#
_entry.id   AF-A0A1Y4IQZ3-F1
#
_cell.length_a   1.000
_cell.length_b   1.000
_cell.length_c   1.000
_cell.angle_alpha   90.00
_cell.angle_beta   90.00
_cell.angle_gamma   90.00
#
_symmetry.space_group_name_H-M   'P 1'
#
loop_
_entity.id
_entity.type
_entity.pdbx_description
1 polymer ?
#
loop_
_entity_poly.entity_id
_entity_poly.type
_entity_poly.pdbx_seq_one_letter_code
_entity_poly.pdbx_strand_id
1 'polypeptide(L)'
;MEDEMDSRRLQELYPIMARRLQPYVEEVCTRLEYPGSMMYDEYPDRLSLLRQAKSVWEEARAQENFEEPEPKWEQLQDLIGVLLLQEMLRRRKKNRSGWR
;
A
#
# COMPACT_ATOMS: atom_id res chain seq x y z
N MET A 1 11.47 -16.48 -5.78
CA MET A 1 11.30 -16.41 -7.25
C MET A 1 9.85 -16.64 -7.65
N GLU A 2 9.18 -17.70 -7.19
CA GLU A 2 7.75 -17.96 -7.50
C GLU A 2 6.82 -16.86 -6.93
N ASP A 3 6.96 -16.52 -5.64
CA ASP A 3 6.15 -15.47 -5.00
C ASP A 3 6.22 -14.10 -5.69
N GLU A 4 7.39 -13.72 -6.21
CA GLU A 4 7.58 -12.44 -6.90
C GLU A 4 6.91 -12.46 -8.27
N MET A 5 6.97 -13.57 -9.00
CA MET A 5 6.32 -13.75 -10.29
C MET A 5 4.80 -13.75 -10.15
N ASP A 6 4.27 -14.43 -9.12
CA ASP A 6 2.85 -14.47 -8.83
C ASP A 6 2.33 -13.11 -8.37
N SER A 7 3.12 -12.36 -7.57
CA SER A 7 2.76 -11.00 -7.19
C SER A 7 2.62 -10.06 -8.39
N ARG A 8 3.51 -10.17 -9.38
CA ARG A 8 3.46 -9.38 -10.61
C ARG A 8 2.25 -9.75 -11.47
N ARG A 9 1.95 -11.05 -11.62
CA ARG A 9 0.73 -11.51 -12.32
C ARG A 9 -0.55 -11.01 -11.64
N LEU A 10 -0.61 -11.04 -10.31
CA LEU A 10 -1.78 -10.53 -9.58
C LEU A 10 -1.93 -9.02 -9.76
N GLN A 11 -0.83 -8.26 -9.71
CA GLN A 11 -0.82 -6.83 -10.05
C GLN A 11 -1.31 -6.55 -11.47
N GLU A 12 -1.17 -7.51 -12.39
CA GLU A 12 -1.69 -7.34 -13.75
C GLU A 12 -3.21 -7.43 -13.85
N LEU A 13 -3.84 -8.15 -12.91
CA LEU A 13 -5.28 -8.31 -12.82
C LEU A 13 -5.96 -7.21 -12.01
N TYR A 14 -5.18 -6.29 -11.42
CA TYR A 14 -5.71 -5.22 -10.61
C TYR A 14 -6.57 -4.26 -11.43
N PRO A 15 -7.70 -3.80 -10.86
CA PRO A 15 -8.44 -2.69 -11.41
C PRO A 15 -7.49 -1.51 -11.68
N ILE A 16 -7.76 -0.75 -12.75
CA ILE A 16 -6.88 0.34 -13.20
C ILE A 16 -6.54 1.31 -12.05
N MET A 17 -7.51 1.61 -11.18
CA MET A 17 -7.29 2.46 -10.00
C MET A 17 -6.26 1.88 -9.02
N ALA A 18 -6.30 0.58 -8.75
CA ALA A 18 -5.34 -0.05 -7.85
C ALA A 18 -3.91 0.01 -8.43
N ARG A 19 -3.76 -0.16 -9.75
CA ARG A 19 -2.47 0.02 -10.44
C ARG A 19 -1.95 1.45 -10.35
N ARG A 20 -2.83 2.45 -10.49
CA ARG A 20 -2.45 3.86 -10.32
C ARG A 20 -2.05 4.20 -8.88
N LEU A 21 -2.72 3.60 -7.89
CA LEU A 21 -2.45 3.85 -6.47
C LEU A 21 -1.21 3.10 -5.95
N GLN A 22 -0.84 1.99 -6.57
CA GLN A 22 0.25 1.11 -6.12
C GLN A 22 1.59 1.84 -5.88
N PRO A 23 2.09 2.75 -6.75
CA PRO A 23 3.36 3.45 -6.52
C PRO A 23 3.34 4.30 -5.24
N TYR A 24 2.24 4.99 -4.97
CA TYR A 24 2.08 5.82 -3.77
C TYR A 24 2.04 4.97 -2.49
N VAL A 25 1.39 3.81 -2.56
CA VAL A 25 1.40 2.83 -1.46
C VAL A 25 2.82 2.35 -1.17
N GLU A 26 3.58 2.02 -2.22
CA GLU A 26 4.97 1.58 -2.09
C GLU A 26 5.86 2.68 -1.50
N GLU A 27 5.68 3.94 -1.88
CA GLU A 27 6.41 5.08 -1.33
C GLU A 27 6.10 5.33 0.15
N VAL A 28 4.82 5.29 0.55
CA VAL A 28 4.41 5.35 1.97
C VAL A 28 5.05 4.20 2.75
N CYS A 29 4.98 2.97 2.25
CA CYS A 29 5.58 1.83 2.93
C CYS A 29 7.11 1.94 3.03
N THR A 30 7.77 2.55 2.05
CA THR A 30 9.22 2.80 2.07
C THR A 30 9.61 3.78 3.17
N ARG A 31 8.80 4.82 3.39
CA ARG A 31 8.98 5.71 4.55
C ARG A 31 8.77 5.01 5.89
N LEU A 32 8.06 3.88 5.92
CA LEU A 32 7.86 3.06 7.11
C LEU A 32 8.95 1.99 7.32
N GLU A 33 9.95 1.87 6.44
CA GLU A 33 11.09 0.94 6.59
C GLU A 33 12.13 1.45 7.58
N TYR A 34 11.72 1.76 8.80
CA TYR A 34 12.63 2.08 9.91
C TYR A 34 12.36 1.20 11.13
N PRO A 35 13.37 0.95 12.00
CA PRO A 35 13.20 0.18 13.22
C PRO A 35 12.16 0.82 14.15
N GLY A 36 11.19 0.03 14.62
CA GLY A 36 10.12 0.51 15.51
C GLY A 36 8.98 1.24 14.79
N SER A 37 8.88 1.13 13.46
CA SER A 37 7.69 1.62 12.75
C SER A 37 6.48 0.73 13.00
N MET A 38 5.28 1.31 12.81
CA MET A 38 4.01 0.56 12.88
C MET A 38 3.96 -0.63 11.90
N MET A 39 4.79 -0.58 10.85
CA MET A 39 4.84 -1.65 9.86
C MET A 39 5.37 -2.94 10.47
N TYR A 40 6.11 -2.92 11.58
CA TYR A 40 6.64 -4.12 12.22
C TYR A 40 5.94 -4.52 13.52
N ASP A 41 4.93 -3.77 13.93
CA ASP A 41 4.14 -4.10 15.12
C ASP A 41 3.38 -5.41 14.95
N GLU A 42 3.27 -6.17 16.05
CA GLU A 42 2.44 -7.39 16.11
C GLU A 42 0.98 -7.06 15.81
N TYR A 43 0.50 -5.93 16.35
CA TYR A 43 -0.87 -5.44 16.20
C TYR A 43 -0.86 -3.96 15.81
N PRO A 44 -0.74 -3.63 14.51
CA PRO A 44 -0.81 -2.23 14.07
C PRO A 44 -2.19 -1.65 14.40
N ASP A 45 -2.20 -0.44 14.96
CA ASP A 45 -3.45 0.20 15.34
C ASP A 45 -4.22 0.69 14.09
N ARG A 46 -5.55 0.57 14.14
CA ARG A 46 -6.42 0.91 13.01
C ARG A 46 -6.29 2.39 12.61
N LEU A 47 -6.08 3.28 13.56
CA LEU A 47 -6.06 4.72 13.32
C LEU A 47 -4.78 5.13 12.58
N SER A 48 -3.64 4.54 12.92
CA SER A 48 -2.38 4.71 12.21
C SER A 48 -2.46 4.17 10.79
N LEU A 49 -3.05 2.98 10.59
CA LEU A 49 -3.29 2.45 9.24
C LEU A 49 -4.16 3.39 8.40
N LEU A 50 -5.24 3.93 8.98
CA LEU A 50 -6.11 4.89 8.30
C LEU A 50 -5.38 6.20 7.99
N ARG A 51 -4.50 6.68 8.89
CA ARG A 51 -3.65 7.85 8.63
C ARG A 51 -2.70 7.62 7.47
N GLN A 52 -2.06 6.46 7.40
CA GLN A 52 -1.17 6.12 6.27
C GLN A 52 -1.95 5.98 4.97
N ALA A 53 -3.11 5.32 4.98
CA ALA A 53 -3.98 5.22 3.82
C ALA A 53 -4.45 6.61 3.34
N LYS A 54 -4.73 7.53 4.27
CA LYS A 54 -5.07 8.92 3.91
C LYS A 54 -3.88 9.64 3.29
N SER A 55 -2.66 9.42 3.79
CA SER A 55 -1.44 9.99 3.17
C SER A 55 -1.28 9.53 1.71
N VAL A 56 -1.48 8.23 1.44
CA VAL A 56 -1.48 7.69 0.07
C VAL A 56 -2.50 8.42 -0.80
N TRP A 57 -3.72 8.61 -0.29
CA TRP A 57 -4.78 9.28 -1.04
C TRP A 57 -4.43 10.74 -1.37
N GLU A 58 -3.98 11.52 -0.38
CA GLU A 58 -3.61 12.93 -0.62
C GLU A 58 -2.45 13.06 -1.60
N GLU A 59 -1.47 12.15 -1.55
CA GLU A 59 -0.34 12.13 -2.48
C GLU A 59 -0.76 11.74 -3.90
N ALA A 60 -1.60 10.71 -4.04
CA ALA A 60 -2.16 10.31 -5.32
C ALA A 60 -3.03 11.42 -5.91
N ARG A 61 -3.85 12.07 -5.08
CA ARG A 61 -4.68 13.21 -5.45
C ARG A 61 -3.90 14.42 -5.95
N ALA A 62 -2.73 14.67 -5.37
CA ALA A 62 -1.88 15.79 -5.77
C ALA A 62 -1.16 15.55 -7.10
N GLN A 63 -0.90 14.30 -7.47
CA GLN A 63 -0.02 13.93 -8.59
C GLN A 63 -0.75 13.28 -9.78
N GLU A 64 -1.83 12.53 -9.54
CA GLU A 64 -2.64 11.91 -10.58
C GLU A 64 -3.69 12.89 -11.11
N ASN A 65 -3.95 12.81 -12.42
CA ASN A 65 -5.11 13.47 -13.02
C ASN A 65 -6.29 12.50 -13.03
N PHE A 66 -7.10 12.53 -11.96
CA PHE A 66 -8.32 11.74 -11.88
C PHE A 66 -9.36 12.23 -12.89
N GLU A 67 -10.10 11.31 -13.50
CA GLU A 67 -11.22 11.66 -14.39
C GLU A 67 -12.32 12.36 -13.58
N GLU A 68 -12.99 13.35 -14.19
CA GLU A 68 -14.15 13.99 -13.56
C GLU A 68 -15.40 13.09 -13.66
N PRO A 69 -16.12 12.83 -12.56
CA PRO A 69 -15.88 13.34 -11.21
C PRO A 69 -14.76 12.59 -10.48
N GLU A 70 -13.91 13.34 -9.78
CA GLU A 70 -12.86 12.78 -8.92
C GLU A 70 -13.47 11.82 -7.88
N PRO A 71 -12.88 10.62 -7.68
CA PRO A 71 -13.35 9.71 -6.66
C PRO A 71 -13.18 10.32 -5.27
N LYS A 72 -14.15 10.10 -4.40
CA LYS A 72 -14.08 10.55 -3.00
C LYS A 72 -13.22 9.59 -2.18
N TRP A 73 -12.62 10.11 -1.11
CA TRP A 73 -11.85 9.33 -0.15
C TRP A 73 -12.61 8.08 0.34
N GLU A 74 -13.90 8.20 0.66
CA GLU A 74 -14.71 7.09 1.17
C GLU A 74 -14.85 5.94 0.16
N GLN A 75 -14.71 6.21 -1.14
CA GLN A 75 -14.79 5.21 -2.19
C GLN A 75 -13.48 4.44 -2.37
N LEU A 76 -12.35 5.04 -1.98
CA LEU A 76 -11.01 4.48 -2.18
C LEU A 76 -10.32 4.05 -0.90
N GLN A 77 -10.80 4.47 0.28
CA GLN A 77 -10.20 4.17 1.57
C GLN A 77 -9.95 2.65 1.76
N ASP A 78 -10.96 1.83 1.49
CA ASP A 78 -10.84 0.38 1.70
C ASP A 78 -9.88 -0.26 0.69
N LEU A 79 -9.90 0.20 -0.56
CA LEU A 79 -8.97 -0.26 -1.58
C LEU A 79 -7.52 0.08 -1.21
N ILE A 80 -7.26 1.33 -0.85
CA ILE A 80 -5.95 1.80 -0.40
C ILE A 80 -5.51 1.02 0.85
N GLY A 81 -6.42 0.79 1.79
CA GLY A 81 -6.16 0.00 2.99
C GLY A 81 -5.70 -1.42 2.66
N VAL A 82 -6.39 -2.11 1.73
CA VAL A 82 -6.01 -3.46 1.28
C VAL A 82 -4.63 -3.46 0.62
N LEU A 83 -4.36 -2.51 -0.29
CA LEU A 83 -3.06 -2.41 -0.96
C LEU A 83 -1.92 -2.16 0.04
N LEU A 84 -2.15 -1.28 1.01
CA LEU A 84 -1.18 -0.94 2.05
C LEU A 84 -0.88 -2.15 2.95
N LEU A 85 -1.91 -2.86 3.41
CA LEU A 85 -1.73 -4.09 4.19
C LEU A 85 -0.99 -5.17 3.40
N GLN A 86 -1.31 -5.34 2.11
CA GLN A 86 -0.65 -6.30 1.26
C GLN A 86 0.85 -5.98 1.11
N GLU A 87 1.20 -4.72 0.87
CA GLU A 87 2.59 -4.29 0.71
C GLU A 87 3.38 -4.44 2.02
N MET A 88 2.78 -4.08 3.16
CA MET A 88 3.37 -4.32 4.48
C MET A 88 3.63 -5.82 4.72
N LEU A 89 2.67 -6.70 4.39
CA LEU A 89 2.83 -8.15 4.53
C LEU A 89 3.97 -8.68 3.64
N ARG A 90 4.08 -8.18 2.41
CA ARG A 90 5.16 -8.53 1.47
C ARG A 90 6.52 -8.17 2.07
N ARG A 91 6.69 -6.96 2.61
CA ARG A 91 7.93 -6.49 3.24
C ARG A 91 8.26 -7.24 4.52
N ARG A 92 7.26 -7.53 5.37
CA ARG A 92 7.43 -8.37 6.57
C ARG A 92 7.94 -9.77 6.21
N LYS A 93 7.38 -10.41 5.17
CA LYS A 93 7.84 -11.72 4.69
C LYS A 93 9.29 -11.66 4.21
N LYS A 94 9.63 -10.65 3.40
CA LYS A 94 11.00 -10.44 2.89
C LYS A 94 12.02 -10.26 4.02
N ASN A 95 11.68 -9.46 5.04
CA ASN A 95 12.55 -9.27 6.21
C ASN A 95 12.75 -10.56 7.01
N ARG A 96 11.72 -11.41 7.15
CA ARG A 96 11.85 -12.72 7.79
C ARG A 96 12.71 -13.69 6.99
N SER A 97 12.64 -13.65 5.65
CA SER A 97 13.46 -14.49 4.78
C SER A 97 14.92 -14.05 4.68
N GLY A 98 15.22 -12.77 4.92
CA GLY A 98 16.58 -12.21 4.85
C GLY A 98 17.49 -12.55 6.05
N TRP A 99 17.00 -13.33 7.01
CA TRP A 99 17.75 -13.81 8.18
C TRP A 99 18.06 -15.32 8.12
N ARG A 100 17.94 -15.95 6.94
CA ARG A 100 18.43 -17.30 6.66
C ARG A 100 19.55 -17.28 5.63
#